data_AF-A0A7C2NBA7-F1
#
_entry.id   AF-A0A7C2NBA7-F1
#
_cell.length_a   1.000
_cell.length_b   1.000
_cell.length_c   1.000
_cell.angle_alpha   90.00
_cell.angle_beta   90.00
_cell.angle_gamma   90.00
#
_symmetry.space_group_name_H-M   'P 1'
#
loop_
_entity.id
_entity.type
_entity.pdbx_description
1 polymer ?
#
loop_
_entity_poly.entity_id
_entity_poly.type
_entity_poly.pdbx_seq_one_letter_code
_entity_poly.pdbx_strand_id
1 'polypeptide(L)'
;MEALRLQKYDEWLAEHLDELVTQYPGKVVAIQEDKVVIVGDLEGEVYRQIREKGLEPMPLVLRVPREEDLQSILTRSHTDETHRLPL
;
A
#
# COMPACT_ATOMS: atom_id res chain seq x y z
N MET A 1 8.07 -20.69 -0.42
CA MET A 1 8.20 -19.84 -1.63
C MET A 1 7.36 -18.57 -1.56
N GLU A 2 6.63 -18.30 -0.46
CA GLU A 2 5.78 -17.10 -0.32
C GLU A 2 6.54 -15.82 0.13
N ALA A 3 7.62 -15.96 0.90
CA ALA A 3 8.37 -14.82 1.45
C ALA A 3 9.14 -13.96 0.42
N LEU A 4 9.43 -14.49 -0.77
CA LEU A 4 10.14 -13.77 -1.84
C LEU A 4 9.22 -12.82 -2.61
N ARG A 5 7.91 -13.08 -2.61
CA ARG A 5 6.92 -12.21 -3.26
C ARG A 5 6.65 -10.97 -2.42
N LEU A 6 6.59 -11.13 -1.10
CA LEU A 6 6.44 -10.01 -0.15
C LEU A 6 7.61 -9.02 -0.25
N GLN A 7 8.86 -9.50 -0.21
CA GLN A 7 10.04 -8.62 -0.29
C GLN A 7 10.11 -7.78 -1.58
N LYS A 8 9.74 -8.35 -2.73
CA LYS A 8 9.69 -7.59 -3.98
C LYS A 8 8.59 -6.53 -4.00
N TYR A 9 7.47 -6.79 -3.34
CA TYR A 9 6.43 -5.79 -3.19
C TYR A 9 6.87 -4.70 -2.21
N ASP A 10 7.60 -5.02 -1.15
CA ASP A 10 8.19 -4.03 -0.23
C ASP A 10 9.17 -3.10 -0.96
N GLU A 11 10.09 -3.62 -1.77
CA GLU A 11 11.04 -2.80 -2.53
C GLU A 11 10.33 -1.89 -3.54
N TRP A 12 9.42 -2.45 -4.34
CA TRP A 12 8.66 -1.68 -5.32
C TRP A 12 7.81 -0.59 -4.65
N LEU A 13 7.14 -0.93 -3.55
CA LEU A 13 6.34 0.01 -2.79
C LEU A 13 7.24 1.10 -2.20
N ALA A 14 8.41 0.79 -1.64
CA ALA A 14 9.34 1.80 -1.15
C ALA A 14 9.75 2.81 -2.22
N GLU A 15 9.94 2.37 -3.47
CA GLU A 15 10.31 3.25 -4.57
C GLU A 15 9.13 4.05 -5.17
N HIS A 16 7.91 3.51 -5.13
CA HIS A 16 6.74 4.10 -5.82
C HIS A 16 5.68 4.68 -4.86
N LEU A 17 5.79 4.46 -3.55
CA LEU A 17 4.81 4.90 -2.57
C LEU A 17 4.72 6.42 -2.50
N ASP A 18 5.83 7.14 -2.58
CA ASP A 18 5.84 8.61 -2.56
C ASP A 18 5.03 9.21 -3.73
N GLU A 19 5.22 8.64 -4.93
CA GLU A 19 4.45 9.03 -6.12
C GLU A 19 2.96 8.69 -5.97
N LEU A 20 2.65 7.49 -5.46
CA LEU A 20 1.26 7.08 -5.24
C LEU A 20 0.57 7.94 -4.19
N VAL A 21 1.26 8.28 -3.10
CA VAL A 21 0.73 9.14 -2.02
C VAL A 21 0.52 10.56 -2.52
N THR A 22 1.42 11.07 -3.36
CA THR A 22 1.28 12.40 -3.97
C THR A 22 0.12 12.46 -4.96
N GLN A 23 -0.04 11.42 -5.80
CA GLN A 23 -1.04 11.43 -6.87
C GLN A 23 -2.43 10.93 -6.44
N TYR A 24 -2.48 9.94 -5.54
CA TYR A 24 -3.70 9.24 -5.14
C TYR A 24 -3.87 9.12 -3.61
N PRO A 25 -3.71 10.20 -2.83
CA PRO A 25 -3.75 10.13 -1.38
C PRO A 25 -5.10 9.60 -0.86
N GLY A 26 -5.07 8.54 -0.05
CA GLY A 26 -6.25 7.95 0.57
C GLY A 26 -7.18 7.17 -0.38
N LYS A 27 -6.82 7.03 -1.66
CA LYS A 27 -7.57 6.28 -2.67
C LYS A 27 -7.19 4.81 -2.65
N VAL A 28 -8.04 3.98 -3.25
CA VAL A 28 -7.75 2.58 -3.56
C VAL A 28 -7.35 2.50 -5.02
N VAL A 29 -6.17 1.94 -5.29
CA VAL A 29 -5.63 1.79 -6.63
C VAL A 29 -5.47 0.31 -6.98
N ALA A 30 -5.73 -0.04 -8.24
CA ALA A 30 -5.39 -1.33 -8.80
C ALA A 30 -4.18 -1.18 -9.71
N ILE A 31 -3.17 -2.02 -9.49
CA ILE A 31 -1.87 -1.97 -10.17
C ILE A 31 -1.69 -3.24 -10.97
N GLN A 32 -1.45 -3.08 -12.27
CA GLN A 32 -1.17 -4.17 -13.19
C GLN A 32 0.08 -3.81 -13.99
N GLU A 33 1.06 -4.71 -14.05
CA GLU A 33 2.32 -4.48 -14.79
C GLU A 33 2.95 -3.11 -14.46
N ASP A 34 3.12 -2.83 -13.16
CA ASP A 34 3.72 -1.61 -12.63
C ASP A 34 2.97 -0.30 -12.96
N LYS A 35 1.70 -0.40 -13.39
CA LYS A 35 0.86 0.76 -13.74
C LYS A 35 -0.46 0.77 -12.99
N VAL A 36 -0.88 1.96 -12.57
CA VAL A 36 -2.23 2.18 -12.02
C VAL A 36 -3.25 2.10 -13.16
N VAL A 37 -4.11 1.07 -13.13
CA VAL A 37 -5.13 0.83 -14.15
C VAL A 37 -6.53 1.25 -13.70
N ILE A 38 -6.77 1.27 -12.39
CA ILE A 38 -8.04 1.69 -11.78
C ILE A 38 -7.74 2.48 -10.51
N VAL A 39 -8.50 3.55 -10.29
CA VAL A 39 -8.51 4.34 -9.05
C VAL A 39 -9.95 4.41 -8.56
N GLY A 40 -10.15 4.26 -7.26
CA GLY A 40 -11.46 4.40 -6.61
C GLY A 40 -11.32 4.85 -5.16
N ASP A 41 -12.46 5.14 -4.54
CA ASP A 41 -12.52 5.55 -3.14
C ASP A 41 -12.72 4.36 -2.19
N LEU A 42 -13.38 3.30 -2.69
CA LEU A 42 -13.71 2.10 -1.94
C LEU A 42 -13.16 0.85 -2.61
N GLU A 43 -12.65 -0.09 -1.81
CA GLU A 43 -12.13 -1.36 -2.31
C GLU A 43 -13.17 -2.13 -3.13
N GLY A 44 -14.42 -2.16 -2.64
CA GLY A 44 -15.52 -2.84 -3.33
C GLY A 44 -15.79 -2.29 -4.73
N GLU A 45 -15.63 -0.98 -4.94
CA GLU A 45 -15.81 -0.35 -6.26
C GLU A 45 -14.67 -0.68 -7.20
N VAL A 46 -13.42 -0.69 -6.71
CA VAL A 46 -12.25 -1.07 -7.50
C VAL A 46 -12.36 -2.53 -7.92
N TYR A 47 -12.69 -3.44 -7.00
CA TYR A 47 -12.90 -4.85 -7.33
C TYR A 47 -14.07 -5.08 -8.30
N ARG A 48 -15.15 -4.31 -8.17
CA ARG A 48 -16.24 -4.36 -9.14
C ARG A 48 -15.75 -3.97 -10.54
N GLN A 49 -15.01 -2.86 -10.65
CA GLN A 49 -14.44 -2.40 -11.93
C GLN A 49 -13.44 -3.40 -12.53
N ILE A 50 -12.61 -4.05 -11.72
CA ILE A 50 -11.67 -5.11 -12.17
C ILE A 50 -12.45 -6.24 -12.84
N ARG A 51 -13.54 -6.68 -12.19
CA ARG A 51 -14.40 -7.76 -12.70
C ARG A 51 -15.16 -7.34 -13.96
N GLU A 52 -15.72 -6.13 -13.97
CA GLU A 52 -16.44 -5.59 -15.13
C GLU A 52 -15.53 -5.43 -16.35
N LYS A 53 -14.26 -5.07 -16.14
CA LYS A 53 -13.25 -4.93 -17.20
C LYS A 53 -12.60 -6.26 -17.60
N GLY A 54 -12.84 -7.35 -16.85
CA GLY A 54 -12.22 -8.66 -17.11
C GLY A 54 -10.69 -8.61 -17.04
N LEU A 55 -10.12 -7.84 -16.11
CA LEU A 55 -8.67 -7.71 -16.01
C LEU A 55 -8.05 -9.01 -15.49
N GLU A 56 -7.26 -9.67 -16.33
CA GLU A 56 -6.49 -10.86 -16.00
C GLU A 56 -5.02 -10.67 -16.43
N PRO A 57 -4.03 -11.02 -15.59
CA PRO A 57 -4.15 -11.54 -14.23
C PRO A 57 -4.67 -10.50 -13.23
N MET A 58 -5.23 -10.99 -12.11
CA MET A 58 -5.79 -10.14 -11.04
C MET A 58 -4.78 -9.07 -10.60
N PRO A 59 -5.08 -7.77 -10.75
CA PRO A 59 -4.16 -6.71 -10.38
C PRO A 59 -4.00 -6.60 -8.85
N LEU A 60 -2.89 -6.03 -8.41
CA LEU A 60 -2.65 -5.73 -7.00
C LEU A 60 -3.54 -4.55 -6.60
N VAL A 61 -4.47 -4.77 -5.68
CA VAL A 61 -5.31 -3.71 -5.12
C VAL A 61 -4.74 -3.29 -3.78
N LEU A 62 -4.47 -1.99 -3.63
CA LEU A 62 -3.99 -1.43 -2.37
C LEU A 62 -4.61 -0.07 -2.09
N ARG A 63 -4.79 0.23 -0.80
CA ARG A 63 -5.20 1.56 -0.35
C ARG A 63 -3.95 2.39 -0.10
N VAL A 64 -3.85 3.49 -0.83
CA VAL A 64 -2.74 4.42 -0.70
C VAL A 64 -2.92 5.18 0.63
N PRO A 65 -1.93 5.14 1.53
CA PRO A 65 -1.99 5.93 2.77
C PRO A 65 -1.99 7.42 2.43
N ARG A 66 -2.53 8.26 3.33
CA ARG A 66 -2.31 9.70 3.23
C ARG A 66 -0.97 10.05 3.85
N GLU A 67 -0.43 11.21 3.50
CA GLU A 67 0.81 11.71 4.10
C GLU A 67 0.75 11.73 5.65
N GLU A 68 -0.41 12.07 6.20
CA GLU A 68 -0.66 12.05 7.66
C GLU A 68 -0.53 10.64 8.28
N ASP A 69 -0.91 9.59 7.55
CA ASP A 69 -0.83 8.20 8.01
C ASP A 69 0.63 7.71 8.04
N LEU A 70 1.48 8.14 7.08
CA LEU A 70 2.89 7.78 7.03
C LEU A 70 3.67 8.29 8.25
N GLN A 71 3.37 9.52 8.68
CA GLN A 71 3.98 10.13 9.87
C GLN A 71 3.67 9.34 11.15
N SER A 72 2.50 8.69 11.20
CA SER A 72 2.06 7.89 12.35
C SER A 72 2.78 6.55 12.45
N ILE A 73 3.20 5.97 11.31
CA ILE A 73 3.89 4.68 11.26
C ILE A 73 5.37 4.84 11.66
N LEU A 74 6.03 5.90 11.20
CA LEU A 74 7.44 6.16 11.50
C LEU A 74 7.70 6.48 12.99
N THR A 75 6.73 7.07 13.68
CA THR A 75 6.86 7.46 15.10
C THR A 75 6.79 6.26 16.06
N ARG A 76 6.25 5.11 15.64
CA ARG A 76 6.10 3.93 16.52
C ARG A 76 7.35 3.05 16.60
N SER A 77 8.36 3.27 15.76
CA SER A 77 9.58 2.45 15.73
C SER A 77 10.72 2.97 16.62
N HIS A 78 10.50 4.03 17.41
CA HIS A 78 11.57 4.69 18.18
C HIS A 78 11.30 4.88 19.68
N THR A 79 10.24 4.26 20.23
CA THR A 79 9.98 4.37 21.67
C THR A 79 9.51 3.05 22.29
N ASP A 80 10.32 1.99 22.16
CA ASP A 80 10.20 0.82 23.05
C ASP A 80 11.59 0.27 23.40
N GLU A 81 12.42 1.08 24.07
CA GLU A 81 13.70 0.60 24.64
C GLU A 81 14.02 1.20 26.02
N THR A 82 13.03 1.60 26.82
CA THR A 82 13.35 1.93 28.23
C THR A 82 12.23 1.61 29.21
N HIS A 83 11.91 0.32 29.33
CA HIS A 83 11.35 -0.19 30.58
C HIS A 83 12.46 -0.91 31.36
N ARG A 84 13.32 -0.11 32.02
CA ARG A 84 14.19 -0.60 33.09
C ARG A 84 13.32 -1.25 34.17
N LEU A 85 13.62 -2.51 34.47
CA LEU A 85 13.16 -3.21 35.68
C LEU A 85 13.58 -2.41 36.92
N PRO A 86 12.70 -2.23 37.93
CA PRO A 86 13.15 -1.77 39.24
C PRO A 86 13.84 -2.93 39.98
N LEU A 87 14.79 -2.52 40.82
CA LEU A 87 15.76 -3.29 41.60
C LEU A 87 15.15 -4.36 42.51
#